data_AF-A0A937F0Q4-F1
#
_entry.id   AF-A0A937F0Q4-F1
#
_cell.length_a   1.000
_cell.length_b   1.000
_cell.length_c   1.000
_cell.angle_alpha   90.00
_cell.angle_beta   90.00
_cell.angle_gamma   90.00
#
_symmetry.space_group_name_H-M   'P 1'
#
loop_
_entity.id
_entity.type
_entity.pdbx_description
1 polymer ?
#
loop_
_entity_poly.entity_id
_entity_poly.type
_entity_poly.pdbx_seq_one_letter_code
_entity_poly.pdbx_strand_id
1 'polypeptide(L)'
;MDASLIVSNILNPPILFFFLGMTAVLVKSDLEIPAPVPKLFSLYLLLSIGFKGGVELVKSGVTQEVILTILAAMLMACFVPLYTFFILRLKLDTYDAAAIAATYGSISAVTFITASAFLSELGMAFDGYMVAALALMESPAIIVGLILVNLFTADQGDRDFSWSEVLKEAFLNSSVFLLVGSLLIGVLTGEHGWEVLSPFTQSMFYGVLTFFLLDMGLVAARRLKDLQKTGAFLISFAILIPILNAGIGLLLAKLIGMSQGNALLFAVLSASASYIAVPAAMRLTVPEANPSLYVSTALAVTFPFNIIVGIPLYLYGINLLWG
;
A
#
# COMPACT_ATOMS: atom_id res chain seq x y z
N MET A 1 13.45 -19.66 -5.58
CA MET A 1 11.99 -19.46 -5.43
C MET A 1 11.29 -20.66 -6.01
N ASP A 2 10.45 -21.34 -5.23
CA ASP A 2 9.66 -22.46 -5.75
C ASP A 2 8.61 -21.92 -6.73
N ALA A 3 8.62 -22.44 -7.97
CA ALA A 3 7.67 -22.03 -8.99
C ALA A 3 6.22 -22.30 -8.57
N SER A 4 6.00 -23.27 -7.66
CA SER A 4 4.70 -23.61 -7.12
C SER A 4 4.02 -22.43 -6.39
N LEU A 5 4.77 -21.61 -5.64
CA LEU A 5 4.25 -20.46 -4.88
C LEU A 5 3.82 -19.30 -5.78
N ILE A 6 4.51 -19.09 -6.89
CA ILE A 6 4.12 -18.08 -7.88
C ILE A 6 2.85 -18.53 -8.58
N VAL A 7 2.79 -19.80 -8.98
CA VAL A 7 1.62 -20.37 -9.65
C VAL A 7 0.41 -20.36 -8.73
N SER A 8 0.54 -20.77 -7.46
CA SER A 8 -0.57 -20.75 -6.50
C SER A 8 -1.09 -19.33 -6.28
N ASN A 9 -0.19 -18.35 -6.13
CA ASN A 9 -0.56 -16.96 -5.99
C ASN A 9 -1.29 -16.41 -7.22
N ILE A 10 -0.81 -16.71 -8.44
CA ILE A 10 -1.50 -16.29 -9.68
C ILE A 10 -2.88 -16.93 -9.82
N LEU A 11 -3.03 -18.17 -9.37
CA LEU A 11 -4.31 -18.91 -9.43
C LEU A 11 -5.31 -18.50 -8.33
N ASN A 12 -4.94 -17.59 -7.43
CA ASN A 12 -5.87 -17.02 -6.46
C ASN A 12 -6.99 -16.23 -7.18
N PRO A 13 -8.29 -16.49 -6.90
CA PRO A 13 -9.37 -15.91 -7.70
C PRO A 13 -9.36 -14.37 -7.81
N PRO A 14 -9.23 -13.60 -6.71
CA PRO A 14 -9.03 -12.15 -6.80
C PRO A 14 -7.95 -11.70 -7.81
N ILE A 15 -6.81 -12.39 -7.86
CA ILE A 15 -5.71 -12.08 -8.79
C ILE A 15 -6.10 -12.42 -10.23
N LEU A 16 -6.78 -13.54 -10.46
CA LEU A 16 -7.31 -13.88 -11.79
C LEU A 16 -8.32 -12.83 -12.29
N PHE A 17 -9.16 -12.30 -11.40
CA PHE A 17 -10.09 -11.23 -11.75
C PHE A 17 -9.38 -9.90 -12.05
N PHE A 18 -8.26 -9.60 -11.38
CA PHE A 18 -7.39 -8.49 -11.79
C PHE A 18 -6.92 -8.66 -13.25
N PHE A 19 -6.43 -9.83 -13.64
CA PHE A 19 -6.04 -10.13 -15.02
C PHE A 19 -7.21 -10.10 -16.00
N LEU A 20 -8.39 -10.55 -15.58
CA LEU A 20 -9.61 -10.43 -16.38
C LEU A 20 -9.92 -8.96 -16.68
N GLY A 21 -9.81 -8.08 -15.68
CA GLY A 21 -9.99 -6.63 -15.86
C GLY A 21 -8.97 -6.05 -16.84
N MET A 22 -7.69 -6.40 -16.71
CA MET A 22 -6.69 -5.96 -17.69
C MET A 22 -7.02 -6.46 -19.10
N THR A 23 -7.37 -7.74 -19.23
CA THR A 23 -7.71 -8.37 -20.50
C THR A 23 -8.91 -7.70 -21.14
N ALA A 24 -9.94 -7.37 -20.37
CA ALA A 24 -11.13 -6.67 -20.86
C ALA A 24 -10.78 -5.36 -21.56
N VAL A 25 -9.87 -4.55 -21.01
CA VAL A 25 -9.39 -3.32 -21.66
C VAL A 25 -8.58 -3.63 -22.93
N LEU A 26 -7.71 -4.63 -22.89
CA LEU A 26 -6.84 -4.99 -24.02
C LEU A 26 -7.64 -5.51 -25.22
N VAL A 27 -8.69 -6.29 -24.99
CA VAL A 27 -9.60 -6.78 -26.04
C VAL A 27 -10.70 -5.79 -26.40
N LYS A 28 -10.68 -4.58 -25.81
CA LYS A 28 -11.68 -3.52 -26.01
C LYS A 28 -13.12 -3.94 -25.67
N SER A 29 -13.29 -4.74 -24.63
CA SER A 29 -14.59 -5.01 -24.02
C SER A 29 -15.16 -3.71 -23.42
N ASP A 30 -16.49 -3.62 -23.41
CA ASP A 30 -17.28 -2.59 -22.74
C ASP A 30 -17.44 -2.82 -21.23
N LEU A 31 -16.76 -3.83 -20.66
CA LEU A 31 -16.76 -4.09 -19.23
C LEU A 31 -16.27 -2.85 -18.46
N GLU A 32 -17.15 -2.35 -17.60
CA GLU A 32 -16.89 -1.22 -16.72
C GLU A 32 -17.59 -1.43 -15.38
N ILE A 33 -16.87 -1.12 -14.30
CA ILE A 33 -17.47 -1.07 -12.96
C ILE A 33 -18.00 0.36 -12.75
N PRO A 34 -19.28 0.54 -12.37
CA PRO A 34 -19.84 1.88 -12.16
C PRO A 34 -19.02 2.70 -11.14
N ALA A 35 -18.72 3.95 -11.47
CA ALA A 35 -17.84 4.82 -10.67
C ALA A 35 -18.06 4.87 -9.12
N PRO A 36 -19.30 4.80 -8.56
CA PRO A 36 -19.46 4.78 -7.11
C PRO A 36 -19.06 3.44 -6.44
N VAL A 37 -19.02 2.36 -7.21
CA VAL A 37 -18.86 0.99 -6.70
C VAL A 37 -17.42 0.69 -6.24
N PRO A 38 -16.34 1.05 -6.98
CA PRO A 38 -14.97 0.86 -6.50
C PRO A 38 -14.68 1.61 -5.19
N LYS A 39 -15.26 2.80 -5.03
CA LYS A 39 -15.16 3.56 -3.77
C LYS A 39 -15.82 2.81 -2.62
N LEU A 40 -17.02 2.25 -2.83
CA LEU A 40 -17.69 1.43 -1.82
C LEU A 40 -16.85 0.19 -1.44
N PHE A 41 -16.31 -0.52 -2.43
CA PHE A 41 -15.46 -1.68 -2.18
C PHE A 41 -14.21 -1.31 -1.37
N SER A 42 -13.53 -0.21 -1.72
CA SER A 42 -12.39 0.28 -0.94
C SER A 42 -12.76 0.58 0.51
N LEU A 43 -13.88 1.28 0.74
CA LEU A 43 -14.35 1.60 2.09
C LEU A 43 -14.68 0.32 2.87
N TYR A 44 -15.38 -0.63 2.25
CA TYR A 44 -15.70 -1.91 2.87
C TYR A 44 -14.45 -2.70 3.25
N LEU A 45 -13.44 -2.79 2.37
CA LEU A 45 -12.22 -3.55 2.63
C LEU A 45 -11.40 -2.92 3.77
N LEU A 46 -11.28 -1.59 3.78
CA LEU A 46 -10.64 -0.84 4.87
C LEU A 46 -11.37 -1.01 6.19
N LEU A 47 -12.71 -0.90 6.19
CA LEU A 47 -13.54 -1.14 7.37
C LEU A 47 -13.32 -2.55 7.90
N SER A 48 -13.41 -3.55 7.03
CA SER A 48 -13.34 -4.97 7.41
C SER A 48 -11.99 -5.31 8.06
N ILE A 49 -10.90 -4.80 7.51
CA ILE A 49 -9.55 -5.03 8.05
C ILE A 49 -9.27 -4.19 9.27
N GLY A 50 -9.68 -2.92 9.28
CA GLY A 50 -9.60 -2.07 10.47
C GLY A 50 -10.28 -2.73 11.64
N PHE A 51 -11.55 -3.13 11.45
CA PHE A 51 -12.34 -3.79 12.47
C PHE A 51 -11.71 -5.10 12.95
N LYS A 52 -11.32 -6.00 12.03
CA LYS A 52 -10.63 -7.24 12.37
C LYS A 52 -9.33 -6.97 13.14
N GLY A 53 -8.52 -6.02 12.66
CA GLY A 53 -7.27 -5.63 13.29
C GLY A 53 -7.46 -5.12 14.71
N GLY A 54 -8.53 -4.35 14.96
CA GLY A 54 -8.90 -3.88 16.28
C GLY A 54 -9.30 -4.99 17.24
N VAL A 55 -10.11 -5.94 16.79
CA VAL A 55 -10.50 -7.12 17.58
C VAL A 55 -9.27 -7.95 17.95
N GLU A 56 -8.38 -8.20 16.99
CA GLU A 56 -7.16 -9.00 17.22
C GLU A 56 -6.14 -8.25 18.09
N LEU A 57 -6.10 -6.92 18.05
CA LEU A 57 -5.20 -6.11 18.89
C LEU A 57 -5.46 -6.30 20.39
N VAL A 58 -6.73 -6.51 20.77
CA VAL A 58 -7.12 -6.82 22.16
C VAL A 58 -6.52 -8.15 22.61
N LYS A 59 -6.39 -9.12 21.70
CA LYS A 59 -5.80 -10.43 21.99
C LYS A 59 -4.27 -10.38 22.05
N SER A 60 -3.63 -9.65 21.14
CA SER A 60 -2.18 -9.55 21.07
C SER A 60 -1.57 -8.66 22.17
N GLY A 61 -2.34 -7.69 22.69
CA GLY A 61 -1.86 -6.69 23.65
C GLY A 61 -0.86 -5.69 23.04
N VAL A 62 -0.47 -4.67 23.81
CA VAL A 62 0.58 -3.72 23.41
C VAL A 62 1.93 -4.27 23.90
N THR A 63 2.56 -5.10 23.08
CA THR A 63 3.88 -5.69 23.39
C THR A 63 5.01 -4.80 22.90
N GLN A 64 6.25 -5.10 23.34
CA GLN A 64 7.44 -4.44 22.81
C GLN A 64 7.57 -4.64 21.29
N GLU A 65 7.21 -5.81 20.76
CA GLU A 65 7.19 -6.10 19.33
C GLU A 65 6.25 -5.16 18.58
N VAL A 66 5.04 -4.92 19.10
CA VAL A 66 4.06 -3.99 18.50
C VAL A 66 4.65 -2.58 18.41
N ILE A 67 5.21 -2.06 19.51
CA ILE A 67 5.78 -0.71 19.55
C ILE A 67 6.95 -0.59 18.56
N LEU A 68 7.87 -1.56 18.56
CA LEU A 68 9.02 -1.57 17.65
C LEU A 68 8.58 -1.68 16.18
N THR A 69 7.55 -2.48 15.89
CA THR A 69 7.01 -2.61 14.53
C THR A 69 6.40 -1.30 14.05
N ILE A 70 5.60 -0.63 14.88
CA ILE A 70 5.02 0.67 14.52
C ILE A 70 6.13 1.71 14.29
N LEU A 71 7.12 1.77 15.18
CA LEU A 71 8.25 2.68 15.02
C LEU A 71 9.05 2.39 13.74
N ALA A 72 9.29 1.12 13.42
CA ALA A 72 9.98 0.72 12.20
C ALA A 72 9.15 1.05 10.95
N ALA A 73 7.83 0.89 11.01
CA ALA A 73 6.91 1.26 9.92
C ALA A 73 6.97 2.78 9.65
N MET A 74 6.86 3.59 10.70
CA MET A 74 7.00 5.05 10.60
C MET A 74 8.39 5.46 10.12
N LEU A 75 9.44 4.80 10.58
CA LEU A 75 10.81 5.02 10.13
C LEU A 75 10.93 4.75 8.62
N MET A 76 10.39 3.63 8.14
CA MET A 76 10.37 3.31 6.71
C MET A 76 9.58 4.36 5.92
N ALA A 77 8.42 4.79 6.42
CA ALA A 77 7.62 5.82 5.77
C ALA A 77 8.32 7.18 5.65
N CYS A 78 9.21 7.51 6.59
CA CYS A 78 10.05 8.70 6.50
C CYS A 78 11.31 8.48 5.66
N PHE A 79 11.96 7.33 5.80
CA PHE A 79 13.26 7.05 5.20
C PHE A 79 13.17 6.81 3.70
N VAL A 80 12.15 6.07 3.25
CA VAL A 80 11.99 5.70 1.84
C VAL A 80 11.86 6.93 0.94
N PRO A 81 10.99 7.93 1.24
CA PRO A 81 10.91 9.14 0.42
C PRO A 81 12.24 9.90 0.38
N LEU A 82 12.98 9.96 1.49
CA LEU A 82 14.25 10.71 1.54
C LEU A 82 15.27 10.16 0.54
N TYR A 83 15.55 8.86 0.58
CA TYR A 83 16.60 8.31 -0.29
C TYR A 83 16.11 8.18 -1.74
N THR A 84 14.84 7.81 -1.95
CA THR A 84 14.28 7.66 -3.30
C THR A 84 14.18 9.00 -4.04
N PHE A 85 13.92 10.09 -3.33
CA PHE A 85 13.94 11.44 -3.89
C PHE A 85 15.26 11.75 -4.61
N PHE A 86 16.40 11.48 -3.97
CA PHE A 86 17.71 11.74 -4.57
C PHE A 86 17.98 10.86 -5.79
N ILE A 87 17.51 9.60 -5.79
CA ILE A 87 17.58 8.72 -6.96
C ILE A 87 16.74 9.30 -8.10
N LEU A 88 15.51 9.73 -7.83
CA LEU A 88 14.58 10.27 -8.82
C LEU A 88 15.07 11.61 -9.41
N ARG A 89 15.72 12.46 -8.58
CA ARG A 89 16.32 13.73 -9.01
C ARG A 89 17.43 13.59 -10.06
N LEU A 90 17.96 12.38 -10.29
CA LEU A 90 18.89 12.12 -11.38
C LEU A 90 18.28 12.34 -12.77
N LYS A 91 16.95 12.24 -12.89
CA LYS A 91 16.23 12.34 -14.18
C LYS A 91 14.98 13.22 -14.16
N LEU A 92 14.40 13.48 -12.99
CA LEU A 92 13.15 14.24 -12.83
C LEU A 92 13.38 15.57 -12.14
N ASP A 93 12.47 16.51 -12.34
CA ASP A 93 12.44 17.74 -11.56
C ASP A 93 12.08 17.48 -10.09
N THR A 94 12.16 18.53 -9.27
CA THR A 94 11.92 18.46 -7.83
C THR A 94 10.51 18.02 -7.48
N TYR A 95 9.50 18.48 -8.21
CA TYR A 95 8.09 18.21 -7.92
C TYR A 95 7.76 16.75 -8.21
N ASP A 96 8.13 16.29 -9.41
CA ASP A 96 7.91 14.90 -9.82
C ASP A 96 8.69 13.93 -8.94
N ALA A 97 9.95 14.24 -8.61
CA ALA A 97 10.76 13.41 -7.73
C ALA A 97 10.16 13.30 -6.32
N ALA A 98 9.72 14.41 -5.73
CA ALA A 98 9.14 14.40 -4.38
C ALA A 98 7.78 13.70 -4.32
N ALA A 99 6.93 13.90 -5.33
CA ALA A 99 5.63 13.23 -5.40
C ALA A 99 5.78 11.70 -5.54
N ILE A 100 6.68 11.24 -6.43
CA ILE A 100 6.96 9.81 -6.56
C ILE A 100 7.62 9.27 -5.29
N ALA A 101 8.58 9.98 -4.70
CA ALA A 101 9.22 9.57 -3.46
C ALA A 101 8.22 9.37 -2.31
N ALA A 102 7.30 10.31 -2.11
CA ALA A 102 6.21 10.19 -1.14
C ALA A 102 5.30 9.01 -1.46
N THR A 103 5.00 8.78 -2.74
CA THR A 103 4.20 7.63 -3.19
C THR A 103 4.84 6.31 -2.76
N TYR A 104 6.17 6.15 -2.89
CA TYR A 104 6.88 4.91 -2.53
C TYR A 104 7.21 4.76 -1.04
N GLY A 105 7.24 5.85 -0.28
CA GLY A 105 7.29 5.74 1.19
C GLY A 105 5.95 5.45 1.83
N SER A 106 4.87 5.70 1.11
CA SER A 106 3.51 5.40 1.54
C SER A 106 3.13 3.97 1.11
N ILE A 107 1.92 3.56 1.46
CA ILE A 107 1.47 2.17 1.35
C ILE A 107 0.39 1.97 0.28
N SER A 108 0.12 0.71 -0.03
CA SER A 108 -1.07 0.29 -0.78
C SER A 108 -1.88 -0.64 0.10
N ALA A 109 -3.06 -0.17 0.53
CA ALA A 109 -4.02 -0.99 1.26
C ALA A 109 -4.38 -2.26 0.50
N VAL A 110 -4.45 -2.17 -0.82
CA VAL A 110 -4.83 -3.28 -1.70
C VAL A 110 -3.72 -4.33 -1.78
N THR A 111 -2.45 -3.90 -1.83
CA THR A 111 -1.31 -4.83 -1.80
C THR A 111 -1.25 -5.53 -0.45
N PHE A 112 -1.47 -4.81 0.65
CA PHE A 112 -1.57 -5.38 1.98
C PHE A 112 -2.70 -6.39 2.10
N ILE A 113 -3.91 -6.02 1.64
CA ILE A 113 -5.09 -6.90 1.59
C ILE A 113 -4.76 -8.21 0.86
N THR A 114 -4.13 -8.10 -0.31
CA THR A 114 -3.81 -9.27 -1.14
C THR A 114 -2.77 -10.14 -0.47
N ALA A 115 -1.77 -9.56 0.19
CA ALA A 115 -0.79 -10.30 0.98
C ALA A 115 -1.41 -10.99 2.21
N SER A 116 -2.34 -10.33 2.92
CA SER A 116 -3.09 -10.94 4.03
C SER A 116 -3.96 -12.11 3.56
N ALA A 117 -4.58 -11.99 2.39
CA ALA A 117 -5.32 -13.08 1.76
C ALA A 117 -4.40 -14.26 1.42
N PHE A 118 -3.26 -13.98 0.78
CA PHE A 118 -2.24 -14.98 0.47
C PHE A 118 -1.72 -15.72 1.72
N LEU A 119 -1.43 -15.00 2.82
CA LEU A 119 -1.05 -15.61 4.10
C LEU A 119 -2.16 -16.52 4.65
N SER A 120 -3.42 -16.07 4.57
CA SER A 120 -4.57 -16.84 5.05
C SER A 120 -4.75 -18.15 4.27
N GLU A 121 -4.51 -18.13 2.96
CA GLU A 121 -4.55 -19.33 2.10
C GLU A 121 -3.43 -20.32 2.46
N LEU A 122 -2.25 -19.81 2.81
CA LEU A 122 -1.13 -20.63 3.29
C LEU A 122 -1.26 -21.07 4.75
N GLY A 123 -2.32 -20.67 5.46
CA GLY A 123 -2.50 -20.96 6.89
C GLY A 123 -1.47 -20.29 7.78
N MET A 124 -0.80 -19.23 7.31
CA MET A 124 0.16 -18.46 8.09
C MET A 124 -0.55 -17.34 8.85
N ALA A 125 -0.49 -17.40 10.18
CA ALA A 125 -1.05 -16.38 11.03
C ALA A 125 -0.25 -15.07 10.94
N PHE A 126 -0.95 -13.95 11.12
CA PHE A 126 -0.40 -12.61 11.26
C PHE A 126 -1.28 -11.81 12.22
N ASP A 127 -0.71 -10.79 12.84
CA ASP A 127 -1.34 -10.06 13.93
C ASP A 127 -2.06 -8.80 13.47
N GLY A 128 -3.11 -8.43 14.20
CA GLY A 128 -3.94 -7.26 13.92
C GLY A 128 -3.19 -5.93 13.96
N TYR A 129 -2.09 -5.84 14.71
CA TYR A 129 -1.29 -4.62 14.81
C TYR A 129 -0.64 -4.22 13.47
N MET A 130 -0.50 -5.14 12.51
CA MET A 130 -0.02 -4.81 11.16
C MET A 130 -0.97 -3.87 10.41
N VAL A 131 -2.26 -3.87 10.77
CA VAL A 131 -3.25 -2.91 10.26
C VAL A 131 -2.99 -1.51 10.81
N ALA A 132 -2.57 -1.40 12.08
CA ALA A 132 -2.17 -0.13 12.65
C ALA A 132 -0.89 0.41 11.98
N ALA A 133 0.09 -0.47 11.72
CA ALA A 133 1.29 -0.11 10.96
C ALA A 133 0.93 0.45 9.58
N LEU A 134 0.04 -0.22 8.84
CA LEU A 134 -0.49 0.27 7.56
C LEU A 134 -1.07 1.70 7.69
N ALA A 135 -1.95 1.93 8.66
CA ALA A 135 -2.59 3.24 8.86
C ALA A 135 -1.57 4.35 9.11
N LEU A 136 -0.54 4.06 9.90
CA LEU A 136 0.43 5.05 10.37
C LEU A 136 1.53 5.39 9.35
N MET A 137 1.73 4.57 8.32
CA MET A 137 2.75 4.83 7.29
C MET A 137 2.33 5.88 6.27
N GLU A 138 1.05 6.20 6.16
CA GLU A 138 0.55 7.08 5.10
C GLU A 138 0.96 8.55 5.31
N SER A 139 0.68 9.09 6.49
CA SER A 139 0.94 10.50 6.83
C SER A 139 2.43 10.87 6.83
N PRO A 140 3.35 10.09 7.43
CA PRO A 140 4.77 10.44 7.46
C PRO A 140 5.37 10.55 6.06
N ALA A 141 4.99 9.67 5.13
CA ALA A 141 5.47 9.70 3.76
C ALA A 141 5.02 10.96 2.99
N ILE A 142 3.75 11.37 3.18
CA ILE A 142 3.21 12.62 2.61
C ILE A 142 3.98 13.83 3.18
N ILE A 143 4.14 13.89 4.50
CA ILE A 143 4.83 14.99 5.18
C ILE A 143 6.27 15.12 4.68
N VAL A 144 7.01 14.02 4.60
CA VAL A 144 8.39 14.04 4.10
C VAL A 144 8.45 14.49 2.64
N GLY A 145 7.53 14.02 1.79
CA GLY A 145 7.42 14.49 0.40
C GLY A 145 7.26 16.00 0.30
N LEU A 146 6.40 16.58 1.12
CA LEU A 146 6.14 18.03 1.13
C LEU A 146 7.30 18.82 1.72
N ILE A 147 7.96 18.31 2.75
CA ILE A 147 9.21 18.87 3.27
C ILE A 147 10.27 18.92 2.16
N LEU A 148 10.42 17.83 1.38
CA LEU A 148 11.37 17.78 0.27
C LEU A 148 11.04 18.81 -0.81
N VAL A 149 9.76 18.98 -1.19
CA VAL A 149 9.37 20.05 -2.11
C VAL A 149 9.75 21.41 -1.54
N ASN A 150 9.38 21.70 -0.29
CA ASN A 150 9.65 23.00 0.33
C ASN A 150 11.15 23.31 0.41
N LEU A 151 11.97 22.36 0.85
CA LEU A 151 13.42 22.53 0.99
C LEU A 151 14.12 22.78 -0.36
N PHE A 152 13.70 22.08 -1.42
CA PHE A 152 14.38 22.14 -2.72
C PHE A 152 13.72 23.11 -3.72
N THR A 153 12.76 23.92 -3.26
CA THR A 153 12.11 24.97 -4.06
C THR A 153 11.98 26.31 -3.33
N ALA A 154 12.57 26.43 -2.13
CA ALA A 154 12.50 27.63 -1.30
C ALA A 154 12.93 28.92 -2.02
N ASP A 155 13.88 28.84 -2.95
CA ASP A 155 14.39 29.99 -3.70
C ASP A 155 13.42 30.49 -4.81
N GLN A 156 12.32 29.78 -5.07
CA GLN A 156 11.36 30.10 -6.15
C GLN A 156 10.14 30.91 -5.68
N GLY A 157 10.14 31.40 -4.43
CA GLY A 157 9.12 32.30 -3.87
C GLY A 157 8.44 31.73 -2.62
N ASP A 158 7.89 32.62 -1.78
CA ASP A 158 7.12 32.28 -0.58
C ASP A 158 5.89 31.45 -0.97
N ARG A 159 6.01 30.12 -0.84
CA ARG A 159 4.84 29.25 -0.81
C ARG A 159 4.29 29.23 0.60
N ASP A 160 3.10 29.79 0.75
CA ASP A 160 2.30 29.63 1.96
C ASP A 160 1.78 28.18 2.01
N PHE A 161 2.65 27.26 2.41
CA PHE A 161 2.25 25.89 2.72
C PHE A 161 1.38 25.93 3.97
N SER A 162 0.08 25.71 3.80
CA SER A 162 -0.84 25.53 4.91
C SER A 162 -0.56 24.18 5.59
N TRP A 163 0.45 24.14 6.47
CA TRP A 163 0.83 22.95 7.24
C TRP A 163 -0.33 22.38 8.04
N SER A 164 -1.27 23.23 8.47
CA SER A 164 -2.49 22.81 9.16
C SER A 164 -3.40 22.02 8.22
N GLU A 165 -3.59 22.44 6.97
CA GLU A 165 -4.35 21.70 5.96
C GLU A 165 -3.66 20.40 5.56
N VAL A 166 -2.34 20.42 5.37
CA VAL A 166 -1.53 19.24 5.06
C VAL A 166 -1.66 18.18 6.15
N LEU A 167 -1.48 18.55 7.41
CA LEU A 167 -1.62 17.64 8.53
C LEU A 167 -3.07 17.15 8.67
N LYS A 168 -4.04 18.06 8.54
CA LYS A 168 -5.46 17.71 8.60
C LYS A 168 -5.83 16.71 7.51
N GLU A 169 -5.37 16.91 6.28
CA GLU A 169 -5.64 15.99 5.17
C GLU A 169 -4.90 14.65 5.35
N ALA A 170 -3.63 14.69 5.76
CA ALA A 170 -2.84 13.47 5.98
C ALA A 170 -3.46 12.59 7.08
N PHE A 171 -3.95 13.19 8.18
CA PHE A 171 -4.53 12.44 9.31
C PHE A 171 -6.03 12.19 9.21
N LEU A 172 -6.81 13.04 8.53
CA LEU A 172 -8.28 12.95 8.43
C LEU A 172 -8.77 12.55 7.05
N ASN A 173 -7.91 12.07 6.15
CA ASN A 173 -8.40 11.52 4.90
C ASN A 173 -9.36 10.34 5.18
N SER A 174 -10.34 10.18 4.28
CA SER A 174 -11.43 9.21 4.48
C SER A 174 -10.96 7.76 4.68
N SER A 175 -9.81 7.36 4.12
CA SER A 175 -9.28 5.99 4.23
C SER A 175 -8.66 5.76 5.60
N VAL A 176 -7.77 6.66 6.04
CA VAL A 176 -7.14 6.64 7.37
C VAL A 176 -8.19 6.80 8.45
N PHE A 177 -9.10 7.75 8.33
CA PHE A 177 -10.17 7.97 9.30
C PHE A 177 -11.06 6.74 9.46
N LEU A 178 -11.50 6.13 8.35
CA LEU A 178 -12.31 4.91 8.39
C LEU A 178 -11.54 3.74 8.99
N LEU A 179 -10.28 3.56 8.61
CA LEU A 179 -9.45 2.46 9.07
C LEU A 179 -9.18 2.55 10.57
N VAL A 180 -8.72 3.71 11.06
CA VAL A 180 -8.47 3.98 12.48
C VAL A 180 -9.77 3.90 13.27
N GLY A 181 -10.85 4.50 12.77
CA GLY A 181 -12.17 4.42 13.40
C GLY A 181 -12.67 2.98 13.52
N SER A 182 -12.54 2.18 12.46
CA SER A 182 -12.94 0.76 12.46
C SER A 182 -12.07 -0.05 13.41
N LEU A 183 -10.76 0.23 13.47
CA LEU A 183 -9.84 -0.38 14.44
C LEU A 183 -10.24 -0.07 15.88
N LEU A 184 -10.52 1.20 16.21
CA LEU A 184 -10.99 1.59 17.54
C LEU A 184 -12.32 0.90 17.88
N ILE A 185 -13.27 0.84 16.94
CA ILE A 185 -14.54 0.12 17.14
C ILE A 185 -14.27 -1.38 17.39
N GLY A 186 -13.35 -2.00 16.66
CA GLY A 186 -12.93 -3.39 16.89
C GLY A 186 -12.34 -3.60 18.29
N VAL A 187 -11.46 -2.68 18.73
CA VAL A 187 -10.89 -2.72 20.09
C VAL A 187 -11.97 -2.59 21.17
N LEU A 188 -12.91 -1.65 20.98
CA LEU A 188 -13.97 -1.38 21.95
C LEU A 188 -15.02 -2.49 22.04
N THR A 189 -15.26 -3.21 20.94
CA THR A 189 -16.32 -4.24 20.85
C THR A 189 -15.81 -5.66 21.03
N GLY A 190 -14.51 -5.90 20.80
CA GLY A 190 -13.84 -7.18 21.06
C GLY A 190 -14.52 -8.38 20.38
N GLU A 191 -14.50 -9.54 21.06
CA GLU A 191 -15.06 -10.79 20.53
C GLU A 191 -16.57 -10.69 20.25
N HIS A 192 -17.32 -9.97 21.08
CA HIS A 192 -18.75 -9.79 20.85
C HIS A 192 -19.03 -9.05 19.54
N GLY A 193 -18.29 -7.97 19.27
CA GLY A 193 -18.39 -7.27 17.98
C GLY A 193 -17.99 -8.18 16.81
N TRP A 194 -16.98 -9.02 17.00
CA TRP A 194 -16.53 -9.97 15.98
C TRP A 194 -17.58 -11.01 15.62
N GLU A 195 -18.25 -11.62 16.60
CA GLU A 195 -19.33 -12.58 16.33
C GLU A 195 -20.45 -11.96 15.49
N VAL A 196 -20.82 -10.71 15.78
CA VAL A 196 -21.88 -9.99 15.07
C VAL A 196 -21.46 -9.59 13.65
N LEU A 197 -20.24 -9.06 13.48
CA LEU A 197 -19.81 -8.47 12.21
C LEU A 197 -19.01 -9.41 11.30
N SER A 198 -18.45 -10.51 11.80
CA SER A 198 -17.64 -11.43 10.97
C SER A 198 -18.36 -12.02 9.75
N PRO A 199 -19.69 -12.28 9.75
CA PRO A 199 -20.38 -12.66 8.51
C PRO A 199 -20.27 -11.56 7.44
N PHE A 200 -20.31 -10.30 7.85
CA PHE A 200 -20.20 -9.17 6.94
C PHE A 200 -18.75 -8.83 6.61
N THR A 201 -17.82 -8.82 7.57
CA THR A 201 -16.44 -8.33 7.38
C THR A 201 -15.45 -9.40 6.94
N GLN A 202 -15.62 -10.65 7.39
CA GLN A 202 -14.71 -11.76 7.07
C GLN A 202 -15.28 -12.63 5.94
N SER A 203 -16.56 -12.99 6.00
CA SER A 203 -17.11 -13.98 5.04
C SER A 203 -17.32 -13.40 3.65
N MET A 204 -17.68 -12.12 3.54
CA MET A 204 -17.84 -11.43 2.24
C MET A 204 -16.52 -10.85 1.71
N PHE A 205 -15.44 -10.87 2.50
CA PHE A 205 -14.18 -10.19 2.22
C PHE A 205 -13.62 -10.51 0.83
N TYR A 206 -13.45 -11.81 0.54
CA TYR A 206 -12.90 -12.29 -0.73
C TYR A 206 -13.79 -11.95 -1.92
N GLY A 207 -15.11 -11.97 -1.75
CA GLY A 207 -16.05 -11.59 -2.80
C GLY A 207 -15.91 -10.12 -3.17
N VAL A 208 -15.85 -9.23 -2.18
CA VAL A 208 -15.65 -7.79 -2.43
C VAL A 208 -14.25 -7.50 -2.97
N LEU A 209 -13.23 -8.16 -2.44
CA LEU A 209 -11.85 -8.05 -2.94
C LEU A 209 -11.76 -8.44 -4.42
N THR A 210 -12.50 -9.47 -4.84
CA THR A 210 -12.51 -9.93 -6.23
C THR A 210 -13.02 -8.84 -7.18
N PHE A 211 -14.14 -8.20 -6.86
CA PHE A 211 -14.65 -7.09 -7.67
C PHE A 211 -13.74 -5.85 -7.62
N PHE A 212 -13.15 -5.59 -6.46
CA PHE A 212 -12.21 -4.49 -6.32
C PHE A 212 -10.96 -4.69 -7.19
N LEU A 213 -10.38 -5.89 -7.20
CA LEU A 213 -9.23 -6.22 -8.03
C LEU A 213 -9.58 -6.25 -9.53
N LEU A 214 -10.79 -6.66 -9.89
CA LEU A 214 -11.30 -6.51 -11.27
C LEU A 214 -11.26 -5.04 -11.71
N ASP A 215 -11.77 -4.11 -10.89
CA ASP A 215 -11.70 -2.68 -11.16
C ASP A 215 -10.25 -2.21 -11.30
N MET A 216 -9.38 -2.56 -10.34
CA MET A 216 -7.97 -2.18 -10.39
C MET A 216 -7.28 -2.71 -11.66
N GLY A 217 -7.67 -3.89 -12.15
CA GLY A 217 -7.21 -4.42 -13.44
C GLY A 217 -7.62 -3.55 -14.63
N LEU A 218 -8.87 -3.11 -14.67
CA LEU A 218 -9.36 -2.16 -15.68
C LEU A 218 -8.58 -0.85 -15.62
N VAL A 219 -8.41 -0.27 -14.42
CA VAL A 219 -7.71 1.01 -14.24
C VAL A 219 -6.23 0.89 -14.60
N ALA A 220 -5.54 -0.16 -14.13
CA ALA A 220 -4.14 -0.41 -14.44
C ALA A 220 -3.91 -0.53 -15.96
N ALA A 221 -4.77 -1.29 -16.66
CA ALA A 221 -4.66 -1.44 -18.10
C ALA A 221 -4.95 -0.15 -18.88
N ARG A 222 -5.91 0.68 -18.41
CA ARG A 222 -6.15 2.01 -18.99
C ARG A 222 -4.93 2.93 -18.81
N ARG A 223 -4.19 2.79 -17.69
CA ARG A 223 -2.97 3.56 -17.37
C ARG A 223 -1.70 3.04 -18.02
N LEU A 224 -1.68 1.82 -18.58
CA LEU A 224 -0.51 1.30 -19.31
C LEU A 224 -0.08 2.20 -20.49
N LYS A 225 -1.02 2.93 -21.11
CA LYS A 225 -0.69 3.89 -22.18
C LYS A 225 0.09 5.09 -21.66
N ASP A 226 -0.19 5.53 -20.43
CA ASP A 226 0.51 6.63 -19.79
C ASP A 226 1.98 6.24 -19.50
N LEU A 227 2.25 4.94 -19.29
CA LEU A 227 3.59 4.39 -19.05
C LEU A 227 4.55 4.56 -20.23
N GLN A 228 4.06 4.66 -21.47
CA GLN A 228 4.89 4.90 -22.65
C GLN A 228 5.67 6.23 -22.56
N LYS A 229 5.19 7.18 -21.75
CA LYS A 229 5.82 8.49 -21.53
C LYS A 229 6.80 8.49 -20.35
N THR A 230 6.76 7.46 -19.51
CA THR A 230 7.42 7.37 -18.21
C THR A 230 8.90 6.94 -18.33
N GLY A 231 9.28 6.31 -19.45
CA GLY A 231 10.66 5.97 -19.78
C GLY A 231 11.25 4.79 -18.98
N ALA A 232 12.32 4.19 -19.51
CA ALA A 232 12.94 2.99 -18.90
C ALA A 232 13.46 3.21 -17.48
N PHE A 233 13.85 4.45 -17.14
CA PHE A 233 14.32 4.83 -15.81
C PHE A 233 13.25 4.58 -14.74
N LEU A 234 12.04 5.11 -14.94
CA LEU A 234 10.97 4.97 -13.96
C LEU A 234 10.37 3.56 -13.92
N ILE A 235 10.33 2.84 -15.04
CA ILE A 235 9.94 1.41 -15.04
C ILE A 235 10.93 0.60 -14.21
N SER A 236 12.23 0.83 -14.37
CA SER A 236 13.27 0.13 -13.59
C SER A 236 13.19 0.50 -12.11
N PHE A 237 13.00 1.79 -11.80
CA PHE A 237 12.76 2.27 -10.44
C PHE A 237 11.56 1.56 -9.80
N ALA A 238 10.45 1.44 -10.53
CA ALA A 238 9.21 0.84 -10.06
C ALA A 238 9.28 -0.64 -9.71
N ILE A 239 10.28 -1.35 -10.26
CA ILE A 239 10.51 -2.76 -9.99
C ILE A 239 11.61 -2.93 -8.92
N LEU A 240 12.71 -2.19 -9.05
CA LEU A 240 13.89 -2.37 -8.20
C LEU A 240 13.70 -1.78 -6.79
N ILE A 241 13.03 -0.64 -6.65
CA ILE A 241 12.83 0.01 -5.35
C ILE A 241 11.94 -0.82 -4.43
N PRO A 242 10.81 -1.39 -4.87
CA PRO A 242 10.04 -2.34 -4.05
C PRO A 242 10.89 -3.50 -3.52
N ILE A 243 11.74 -4.10 -4.36
CA ILE A 243 12.62 -5.21 -3.96
C ILE A 243 13.61 -4.74 -2.89
N LEU A 244 14.24 -3.58 -3.10
CA LEU A 244 15.17 -2.99 -2.14
C LEU A 244 14.48 -2.70 -0.80
N ASN A 245 13.32 -2.06 -0.84
CA ASN A 245 12.55 -1.73 0.36
C ASN A 245 12.05 -2.98 1.09
N ALA A 246 11.60 -4.00 0.37
CA ALA A 246 11.26 -5.29 0.96
C ALA A 246 12.47 -5.89 1.67
N GLY A 247 13.65 -5.86 1.05
CA GLY A 247 14.89 -6.34 1.65
C GLY A 247 15.21 -5.62 2.97
N ILE A 248 15.14 -4.28 2.98
CA ILE A 248 15.32 -3.49 4.21
C ILE A 248 14.26 -3.85 5.25
N GLY A 249 12.99 -3.95 4.83
CA GLY A 249 11.88 -4.33 5.69
C GLY A 249 12.06 -5.70 6.32
N LEU A 250 12.51 -6.70 5.56
CA LEU A 250 12.78 -8.05 6.05
C LEU A 250 13.93 -8.09 7.06
N LEU A 251 14.99 -7.32 6.83
CA LEU A 251 16.08 -7.19 7.80
C LEU A 251 15.58 -6.57 9.11
N LEU A 252 14.81 -5.48 9.04
CA LEU A 252 14.20 -4.87 10.23
C LEU A 252 13.25 -5.84 10.95
N ALA A 253 12.40 -6.55 10.21
CA ALA A 253 11.50 -7.55 10.76
C ALA A 253 12.26 -8.67 11.49
N LYS A 254 13.39 -9.12 10.93
CA LYS A 254 14.25 -10.12 11.56
C LYS A 254 14.91 -9.60 12.85
N LEU A 255 15.38 -8.36 12.84
CA LEU A 255 15.98 -7.70 14.02
C LEU A 255 14.97 -7.49 15.15
N ILE A 256 13.72 -7.16 14.81
CA ILE A 256 12.63 -6.96 15.77
C ILE A 256 12.11 -8.30 16.31
N GLY A 257 12.33 -9.40 15.58
CA GLY A 257 11.88 -10.73 15.96
C GLY A 257 10.43 -11.03 15.53
N MET A 258 9.96 -10.37 14.46
CA MET A 258 8.60 -10.57 13.95
C MET A 258 8.37 -12.03 13.52
N SER A 259 7.14 -12.51 13.67
CA SER A 259 6.68 -13.75 13.04
C SER A 259 6.78 -13.69 11.51
N GLN A 260 6.80 -14.84 10.83
CA GLN A 260 6.90 -14.88 9.37
C GLN A 260 5.74 -14.15 8.67
N GLY A 261 4.51 -14.29 9.20
CA GLY A 261 3.34 -13.58 8.65
C GLY A 261 3.46 -12.07 8.80
N ASN A 262 3.87 -11.59 9.98
CA ASN A 262 4.08 -10.16 10.21
C ASN A 262 5.23 -9.60 9.38
N ALA A 263 6.33 -10.37 9.24
CA ALA A 263 7.46 -9.99 8.40
C ALA A 263 7.05 -9.85 6.92
N LEU A 264 6.18 -10.73 6.40
CA LEU A 264 5.69 -10.61 5.03
C LEU A 264 4.85 -9.35 4.86
N LEU A 265 3.91 -9.09 5.76
CA LEU A 265 3.09 -7.89 5.71
C LEU A 265 3.95 -6.63 5.84
N PHE A 266 4.96 -6.62 6.72
CA PHE A 266 5.86 -5.49 6.89
C PHE A 266 6.73 -5.23 5.65
N ALA A 267 7.23 -6.28 5.01
CA ALA A 267 7.95 -6.18 3.73
C ALA A 267 7.04 -5.64 2.62
N VAL A 268 5.79 -6.11 2.55
CA VAL A 268 4.80 -5.62 1.58
C VAL A 268 4.47 -4.15 1.81
N LEU A 269 4.29 -3.72 3.07
CA LEU A 269 4.09 -2.30 3.39
C LEU A 269 5.28 -1.45 2.92
N SER A 270 6.50 -1.91 3.21
CA SER A 270 7.74 -1.23 2.80
C SER A 270 7.92 -1.16 1.29
N ALA A 271 7.50 -2.20 0.56
CA ALA A 271 7.67 -2.33 -0.89
C ALA A 271 6.51 -1.76 -1.71
N SER A 272 5.46 -1.26 -1.06
CA SER A 272 4.27 -0.75 -1.73
C SER A 272 4.44 0.68 -2.22
N ALA A 273 3.43 1.15 -2.96
CA ALA A 273 3.35 2.52 -3.42
C ALA A 273 1.89 3.00 -3.39
N SER A 274 1.65 4.22 -2.91
CA SER A 274 0.31 4.81 -2.79
C SER A 274 -0.16 5.43 -4.10
N TYR A 275 -1.36 5.05 -4.53
CA TYR A 275 -2.05 5.56 -5.71
C TYR A 275 -3.43 6.14 -5.40
N ILE A 276 -3.74 6.36 -4.12
CA ILE A 276 -5.01 6.98 -3.67
C ILE A 276 -4.70 8.26 -2.90
N ALA A 277 -4.15 8.14 -1.69
CA ALA A 277 -4.02 9.27 -0.78
C ALA A 277 -2.88 10.22 -1.13
N VAL A 278 -1.68 9.70 -1.44
CA VAL A 278 -0.56 10.55 -1.86
C VAL A 278 -0.90 11.34 -3.13
N PRO A 279 -1.48 10.72 -4.20
CA PRO A 279 -1.99 11.48 -5.34
C PRO A 279 -2.98 12.60 -5.00
N ALA A 280 -3.90 12.35 -4.07
CA ALA A 280 -4.87 13.36 -3.66
C ALA A 280 -4.18 14.53 -2.96
N ALA A 281 -3.30 14.25 -2.00
CA ALA A 281 -2.53 15.26 -1.28
C ALA A 281 -1.62 16.07 -2.22
N MET A 282 -0.87 15.40 -3.10
CA MET A 282 0.05 16.06 -4.04
C MET A 282 -0.68 16.94 -5.05
N ARG A 283 -1.85 16.55 -5.55
CA ARG A 283 -2.62 17.41 -6.47
C ARG A 283 -3.07 18.72 -5.84
N LEU A 284 -3.34 18.72 -4.53
CA LEU A 284 -3.77 19.91 -3.80
C LEU A 284 -2.59 20.81 -3.44
N THR A 285 -1.47 20.22 -3.05
CA THR A 285 -0.36 20.93 -2.39
C THR A 285 0.87 21.12 -3.27
N VAL A 286 0.99 20.32 -4.34
CA VAL A 286 2.09 20.35 -5.32
C VAL A 286 1.51 20.18 -6.73
N PRO A 287 0.69 21.14 -7.20
CA PRO A 287 0.01 21.05 -8.51
C PRO A 287 0.98 20.95 -9.70
N GLU A 288 2.24 21.33 -9.52
CA GLU A 288 3.29 21.24 -10.53
C GLU A 288 3.73 19.79 -10.79
N ALA A 289 3.54 18.87 -9.83
CA ALA A 289 3.89 17.48 -9.99
C ALA A 289 2.92 16.77 -10.94
N ASN A 290 3.45 16.08 -11.95
CA ASN A 290 2.69 15.39 -12.98
C ASN A 290 2.02 14.12 -12.43
N PRO A 291 0.68 14.08 -12.31
CA PRO A 291 -0.03 12.91 -11.78
C PRO A 291 0.12 11.66 -12.61
N SER A 292 0.41 11.80 -13.90
CA SER A 292 0.59 10.66 -14.79
C SER A 292 1.82 9.83 -14.40
N LEU A 293 2.86 10.44 -13.84
CA LEU A 293 4.08 9.73 -13.47
C LEU A 293 3.87 8.90 -12.21
N TYR A 294 3.50 9.52 -11.08
CA TYR A 294 3.40 8.79 -9.82
C TYR A 294 2.19 7.83 -9.76
N VAL A 295 1.05 8.17 -10.39
CA VAL A 295 -0.12 7.26 -10.43
C VAL A 295 0.15 6.06 -11.33
N SER A 296 0.64 6.29 -12.56
CA SER A 296 0.81 5.19 -13.51
C SER A 296 1.96 4.27 -13.11
N THR A 297 3.04 4.81 -12.55
CA THR A 297 4.16 4.00 -12.08
C THR A 297 3.72 3.10 -10.91
N ALA A 298 2.99 3.65 -9.93
CA ALA A 298 2.47 2.87 -8.80
C ALA A 298 1.43 1.83 -9.23
N LEU A 299 0.45 2.22 -10.03
CA LEU A 299 -0.71 1.36 -10.35
C LEU A 299 -0.47 0.39 -11.52
N ALA A 300 0.27 0.81 -12.56
CA ALA A 300 0.47 -0.01 -13.75
C ALA A 300 1.75 -0.85 -13.71
N VAL A 301 2.69 -0.56 -12.81
CA VAL A 301 3.95 -1.33 -12.69
C VAL A 301 4.13 -1.92 -11.30
N THR A 302 4.25 -1.08 -10.27
CA THR A 302 4.60 -1.53 -8.91
C THR A 302 3.54 -2.43 -8.30
N PHE A 303 2.26 -2.07 -8.45
CA PHE A 303 1.16 -2.86 -7.93
C PHE A 303 1.11 -4.25 -8.59
N PRO A 304 1.01 -4.40 -9.93
CA PRO A 304 1.04 -5.71 -10.57
C PRO A 304 2.31 -6.51 -10.23
N PHE A 305 3.48 -5.86 -10.22
CA PHE A 305 4.73 -6.50 -9.83
C PHE A 305 4.66 -7.09 -8.42
N ASN A 306 4.21 -6.30 -7.43
CA ASN A 306 4.11 -6.75 -6.06
C ASN A 306 3.12 -7.91 -5.91
N ILE A 307 1.97 -7.82 -6.57
CA ILE A 307 0.96 -8.88 -6.52
C ILE A 307 1.49 -10.19 -7.13
N ILE A 308 2.13 -10.14 -8.30
CA ILE A 308 2.50 -11.34 -9.05
C ILE A 308 3.81 -11.95 -8.54
N VAL A 309 4.82 -11.11 -8.34
CA VAL A 309 6.21 -11.51 -8.09
C VAL A 309 6.63 -11.13 -6.68
N GLY A 310 6.33 -9.91 -6.24
CA GLY A 310 6.80 -9.36 -4.96
C GLY A 310 6.39 -10.21 -3.77
N ILE A 311 5.10 -10.49 -3.58
CA ILE A 311 4.61 -11.27 -2.42
C ILE A 311 5.28 -12.66 -2.34
N PRO A 312 5.31 -13.49 -3.40
CA PRO A 312 6.05 -14.76 -3.37
C PRO A 312 7.56 -14.58 -3.15
N LEU A 313 8.17 -13.55 -3.73
CA LEU A 313 9.60 -13.25 -3.58
C LEU A 313 9.95 -12.87 -2.14
N TYR A 314 9.12 -12.06 -1.49
CA TYR A 314 9.33 -11.62 -0.12
C TYR A 314 9.16 -12.79 0.85
N LEU A 315 8.16 -13.66 0.63
CA LEU A 315 8.01 -14.89 1.39
C LEU A 315 9.21 -15.84 1.19
N TYR A 316 9.73 -15.95 -0.02
CA TYR A 316 10.95 -16.71 -0.28
C TYR A 316 12.14 -16.15 0.51
N GLY A 317 12.29 -14.82 0.56
CA GLY A 317 13.29 -14.15 1.40
C GLY A 317 13.11 -14.45 2.89
N ILE A 318 11.87 -14.49 3.39
CA ILE A 318 11.55 -14.85 4.77
C ILE A 318 11.97 -16.29 5.06
N ASN A 319 11.62 -17.24 4.19
CA ASN A 319 11.98 -18.65 4.40
C ASN A 319 13.49 -18.87 4.45
N LEU A 320 14.28 -18.04 3.76
CA LEU A 320 15.75 -18.08 3.84
C LEU A 320 16.28 -17.46 5.14
N LEU A 321 15.63 -16.41 5.66
CA LEU A 321 16.10 -15.65 6.82
C LEU A 321 15.55 -16.19 8.15
N TRP A 322 14.41 -16.86 8.16
CA TRP A 322 13.75 -17.46 9.33
C TRP A 322 13.99 -18.97 9.45
N GLY A 323 14.53 -19.61 8.41
CA GLY A 323 15.02 -20.99 8.46
C GLY A 323 16.26 -21.18 9.32
#